data_AF-A0A1E3VLZ7-F1
#
_entry.id   AF-A0A1E3VLZ7-F1
#
_cell.length_a   1.000
_cell.length_b   1.000
_cell.length_c   1.000
_cell.angle_alpha   90.00
_cell.angle_beta   90.00
_cell.angle_gamma   90.00
#
_symmetry.space_group_name_H-M   'P 1'
#
loop_
_entity.id
_entity.type
_entity.pdbx_description
1 polymer ?
#
loop_
_entity_poly.entity_id
_entity_poly.type
_entity_poly.pdbx_seq_one_letter_code
_entity_poly.pdbx_strand_id
1 'polypeptide(L)'
;MDHSCCAHESVTCLNEYELLRKYRCASCQGVMMCACDEAFGRRFLTHQLEEGVDLDTQERVPVTLGFQANVCNSCRGLPLDPAPTAAIPGRTSKIKRFYWRELFFAETQRTADWQDANPDVSPEEIQSAQRQIAKEVLEEMKALHAATPQYDMREPSQSEVLERLRVEIEALHPAYVSSPRKGAVVMWENEVVAPETYAAHHYRALGWSVMPLESVPLHALFGVLMWPLIEDPGDPKNRIVSFGSRGELDTARGVEVFMINLPEDFGGPSYGRRRVNEIGEHLALLSPGDVPDRNVALDLFNDWRDPSERFRQYLWAHRAADVDRARRLIEVLPTETIIAILWYLVGDYWGRYVGWPDLLLWRDEAFMMVEVKSSSDKLSADQMRWVADNHESLKLPFRIAKLHRKRSVHPAG
;
A
#
# COMPACT_ATOMS: atom_id res chain seq x y z
N MET A 1 18.37 37.71 9.74
CA MET A 1 18.86 36.67 10.66
C MET A 1 20.11 36.11 10.03
N ASP A 2 21.21 36.08 10.78
CA ASP A 2 22.50 35.62 10.29
C ASP A 2 22.37 34.13 9.92
N HIS A 3 22.39 33.80 8.62
CA HIS A 3 22.31 32.41 8.16
C HIS A 3 23.65 31.73 8.48
N SER A 4 23.77 31.21 9.70
CA SER A 4 24.89 30.35 10.08
C SER A 4 24.97 29.19 9.10
N CYS A 5 26.02 29.20 8.28
CA CYS A 5 26.25 28.14 7.30
C CYS A 5 26.55 26.83 8.05
N CYS A 6 25.62 25.85 8.09
CA CYS A 6 25.96 24.46 8.46
C CYS A 6 26.96 23.96 7.39
N ALA A 7 27.92 23.13 7.79
CA ALA A 7 28.81 22.47 6.84
C ALA A 7 28.15 21.29 6.08
N HIS A 8 26.87 20.99 6.34
CA HIS A 8 25.97 20.03 5.65
C HIS A 8 26.56 18.68 5.17
N GLU A 9 27.65 18.18 5.75
CA GLU A 9 28.30 16.94 5.25
C GLU A 9 27.36 15.74 5.32
N SER A 10 26.59 15.64 6.42
CA SER A 10 25.59 14.60 6.63
C SER A 10 24.21 15.23 6.75
N VAL A 11 23.38 14.99 5.73
CA VAL A 11 21.98 15.42 5.67
C VAL A 11 21.10 14.27 5.26
N THR A 12 19.91 14.19 5.85
CA THR A 12 18.89 13.17 5.55
C THR A 12 17.67 13.84 4.96
N CYS A 13 17.12 13.31 3.87
CA CYS A 13 15.86 13.76 3.31
C CYS A 13 14.72 13.37 4.27
N LEU A 14 13.91 14.34 4.70
CA LEU A 14 12.80 14.11 5.63
C LEU A 14 11.65 13.37 4.96
N ASN A 15 11.39 13.68 3.69
CA ASN A 15 10.34 13.06 2.92
C ASN A 15 10.66 13.08 1.43
N GLU A 16 10.95 11.89 0.90
CA GLU A 16 11.26 11.64 -0.51
C GLU A 16 10.11 12.03 -1.47
N TYR A 17 8.87 12.03 -0.96
CA TYR A 17 7.63 12.28 -1.70
C TYR A 17 7.19 13.75 -1.71
N GLU A 18 7.97 14.66 -1.13
CA GLU A 18 7.76 16.09 -1.35
C GLU A 18 8.37 16.55 -2.67
N LEU A 19 7.68 17.48 -3.34
CA LEU A 19 8.17 18.12 -4.56
C LEU A 19 9.41 18.99 -4.24
N LEU A 20 9.29 19.90 -3.28
CA LEU A 20 10.44 20.57 -2.67
C LEU A 20 10.89 19.78 -1.46
N ARG A 21 11.94 18.96 -1.61
CA ARG A 21 12.44 18.09 -0.54
C ARG A 21 13.13 18.90 0.55
N LYS A 22 12.86 18.55 1.80
CA LYS A 22 13.54 19.11 2.97
C LYS A 22 14.54 18.11 3.50
N TYR A 23 15.65 18.64 3.95
CA TYR A 23 16.77 17.88 4.47
C TYR A 23 17.08 18.36 5.88
N ARG A 24 17.47 17.45 6.78
CA ARG A 24 17.90 17.76 8.14
C ARG A 24 19.40 17.54 8.31
N CYS A 25 20.14 18.55 8.78
CA CYS A 25 21.58 18.48 9.06
C CYS A 25 21.79 17.60 10.29
N ALA A 26 22.54 16.50 10.19
CA ALA A 26 22.78 15.61 11.34
C ALA A 26 23.53 16.33 12.48
N SER A 27 24.37 17.31 12.14
CA SER A 27 25.20 18.04 13.10
C SER A 27 24.45 19.16 13.83
N CYS A 28 23.79 20.07 13.10
CA CYS A 28 23.13 21.23 13.71
C CYS A 28 21.61 21.09 13.83
N GLN A 29 21.02 20.00 13.32
CA GLN A 29 19.57 19.78 13.24
C GLN A 29 18.78 20.80 12.40
N GLY A 30 19.46 21.79 11.81
CA GLY A 30 18.88 22.72 10.84
C GLY A 30 18.24 22.01 9.65
N VAL A 31 17.14 22.61 9.16
CA VAL A 31 16.30 22.08 8.09
C VAL A 31 16.39 23.02 6.90
N MET A 32 16.71 22.47 5.74
CA MET A 32 16.98 23.23 4.51
C MET A 32 16.39 22.55 3.28
N MET A 33 16.33 23.31 2.19
CA MET A 33 16.08 22.83 0.83
C MET A 33 17.34 23.00 -0.01
N CYS A 34 17.47 22.24 -1.09
CA CYS A 34 18.60 22.43 -2.00
C CYS A 34 18.36 23.62 -2.94
N ALA A 35 19.39 24.47 -3.10
CA ALA A 35 19.32 25.66 -3.96
C ALA A 35 19.00 25.35 -5.44
N CYS A 36 19.23 24.11 -5.92
CA CYS A 36 18.81 23.72 -7.27
C CYS A 36 17.30 23.81 -7.51
N ASP A 37 16.51 23.74 -6.43
CA ASP A 37 15.05 23.82 -6.50
C ASP A 37 14.52 25.24 -6.26
N GLU A 38 15.38 26.22 -5.96
CA GLU A 38 14.97 27.54 -5.48
C GLU A 38 14.10 28.30 -6.49
N ALA A 39 14.54 28.37 -7.75
CA ALA A 39 13.80 29.06 -8.79
C ALA A 39 12.40 28.46 -9.00
N PHE A 40 12.32 27.13 -9.07
CA PHE A 40 11.06 26.42 -9.22
C PHE A 40 10.16 26.60 -7.98
N GLY A 41 10.73 26.44 -6.80
CA GLY A 41 10.01 26.54 -5.53
C GLY A 41 9.41 27.92 -5.30
N ARG A 42 10.17 28.98 -5.57
CA ARG A 42 9.68 30.36 -5.47
C ARG A 42 8.59 30.69 -6.49
N ARG A 43 8.66 30.12 -7.70
CA ARG A 43 7.67 30.38 -8.77
C ARG A 43 6.38 29.60 -8.56
N PHE A 44 6.45 28.33 -8.17
CA PHE A 44 5.29 27.42 -8.24
C PHE A 44 4.87 26.81 -6.90
N LEU A 45 5.74 26.76 -5.90
CA LEU A 45 5.52 26.00 -4.66
C LEU A 45 5.84 26.83 -3.41
N THR A 46 5.42 28.11 -3.41
CA THR A 46 5.67 29.04 -2.29
C THR A 46 5.15 28.52 -0.94
N HIS A 47 4.02 27.80 -0.97
CA HIS A 47 3.43 27.17 0.21
C HIS A 47 4.27 26.03 0.81
N GLN A 48 5.28 25.51 0.11
CA GLN A 48 6.19 24.47 0.60
C GLN A 48 7.52 25.02 1.10
N LEU A 49 7.72 26.34 1.15
CA LEU A 49 9.01 26.94 1.48
C LEU A 49 9.27 27.06 2.98
N GLU A 50 8.21 27.18 3.78
CA GLU A 50 8.31 27.47 5.22
C GLU A 50 8.35 26.20 6.07
N GLU A 51 7.76 25.10 5.57
CA GLU A 51 7.65 23.85 6.30
C GLU A 51 7.68 22.65 5.34
N GLY A 52 8.09 21.51 5.88
CA GLY A 52 7.94 20.20 5.28
C GLY A 52 7.21 19.24 6.22
N VAL A 53 7.03 18.01 5.77
CA VAL A 53 6.49 16.92 6.59
C VAL A 53 7.54 15.82 6.68
N ASP A 54 7.82 15.33 7.88
CA ASP A 54 8.62 14.12 8.08
C ASP A 54 7.82 12.89 7.63
N LEU A 55 8.36 12.09 6.70
CA LEU A 55 7.62 10.97 6.12
C LEU A 55 7.25 9.92 7.16
N ASP A 56 8.13 9.69 8.13
CA ASP A 56 7.91 8.67 9.13
C ASP A 56 6.92 9.16 10.17
N THR A 57 7.15 10.33 10.76
CA THR A 57 6.33 10.79 11.90
C THR A 57 5.08 11.55 11.50
N GLN A 58 4.97 11.95 10.23
CA GLN A 58 3.95 12.85 9.67
C GLN A 58 3.95 14.24 10.33
N GLU A 59 4.98 14.58 11.12
CA GLU A 59 5.08 15.87 11.79
C GLU A 59 5.47 16.97 10.81
N ARG A 60 4.87 18.14 10.98
CA ARG A 60 5.29 19.35 10.28
C ARG A 60 6.59 19.86 10.86
N VAL A 61 7.57 20.09 10.00
CA VAL A 61 8.92 20.50 10.37
C VAL A 61 9.21 21.85 9.73
N PRO A 62 9.48 22.92 10.51
CA PRO A 62 9.79 24.23 9.96
C PRO A 62 11.17 24.22 9.28
N VAL A 63 11.27 24.94 8.16
CA VAL A 63 12.53 25.21 7.48
C VAL A 63 13.28 26.28 8.24
N THR A 64 14.47 25.97 8.75
CA THR A 64 15.25 26.89 9.60
C THR A 64 16.42 27.54 8.87
N LEU A 65 16.91 26.94 7.78
CA LEU A 65 18.09 27.40 7.04
C LEU A 65 17.78 27.84 5.59
N GLY A 66 16.55 27.64 5.11
CA GLY A 66 16.15 28.04 3.75
C GLY A 66 16.83 27.23 2.64
N PHE A 67 17.16 27.88 1.52
CA PHE A 67 17.88 27.26 0.41
C PHE A 67 19.39 27.26 0.62
N GLN A 68 20.01 26.10 0.43
CA GLN A 68 21.44 25.88 0.64
C GLN A 68 22.05 25.12 -0.55
N ALA A 69 23.28 25.46 -0.93
CA ALA A 69 23.98 24.80 -2.03
C ALA A 69 24.37 23.36 -1.67
N ASN A 70 24.41 22.46 -2.67
CA ASN A 70 24.94 21.09 -2.54
C ASN A 70 24.31 20.24 -1.41
N VAL A 71 23.01 20.40 -1.16
CA VAL A 71 22.29 19.61 -0.15
C VAL A 71 21.80 18.27 -0.70
N CYS A 72 21.14 18.26 -1.86
CA CYS A 72 20.59 17.04 -2.42
C CYS A 72 21.69 16.13 -3.02
N ASN A 73 21.42 14.83 -3.13
CA ASN A 73 22.40 13.88 -3.68
C ASN A 73 22.81 14.24 -5.11
N SER A 74 21.87 14.71 -5.94
CA SER A 74 22.15 15.12 -7.31
C SER A 74 23.22 16.23 -7.38
N CYS A 75 23.08 17.29 -6.60
CA CYS A 75 24.07 18.38 -6.55
C CYS A 75 25.40 17.95 -5.91
N ARG A 76 25.39 16.89 -5.09
CA ARG A 76 26.60 16.28 -4.52
C ARG A 76 27.26 15.24 -5.43
N GLY A 77 26.67 14.92 -6.59
CA GLY A 77 27.14 13.83 -7.44
C GLY A 77 27.00 12.44 -6.80
N LEU A 78 26.13 12.30 -5.81
CA LEU A 78 25.83 11.04 -5.13
C LEU A 78 24.65 10.33 -5.81
N PRO A 79 24.58 8.99 -5.73
CA PRO A 79 23.41 8.25 -6.21
C PRO A 79 22.11 8.75 -5.57
N LEU A 80 21.04 8.78 -6.36
CA LEU A 80 19.70 9.08 -5.86
C LEU A 80 19.02 7.76 -5.48
N ASP A 81 18.48 7.72 -4.27
CA ASP A 81 17.61 6.63 -3.86
C ASP A 81 16.26 6.77 -4.59
N PRO A 82 15.76 5.69 -5.21
CA PRO A 82 14.48 5.76 -5.89
C PRO A 82 13.33 5.77 -4.89
N ALA A 83 12.42 6.73 -5.04
CA ALA A 83 11.15 6.78 -4.29
C ALA A 83 9.96 6.70 -5.26
N PRO A 84 9.71 5.51 -5.85
CA PRO A 84 8.69 5.36 -6.85
C PRO A 84 7.29 5.52 -6.23
N THR A 85 6.47 6.35 -6.85
CA THR A 85 5.07 6.50 -6.42
C THR A 85 4.21 5.29 -6.83
N ALA A 86 3.07 5.13 -6.17
CA ALA A 86 2.13 4.03 -6.42
C ALA A 86 1.62 4.02 -7.87
N ALA A 87 1.46 2.82 -8.42
CA ALA A 87 0.87 2.61 -9.73
C ALA A 87 -0.66 2.87 -9.67
N ILE A 88 -1.11 3.98 -10.22
CA ILE A 88 -2.53 4.37 -10.28
C ILE A 88 -2.95 4.64 -11.73
N PRO A 89 -4.25 4.69 -12.07
CA PRO A 89 -4.69 5.09 -13.40
C PRO A 89 -4.01 6.40 -13.85
N GLY A 90 -3.37 6.38 -15.01
CA GLY A 90 -2.56 7.50 -15.52
C GLY A 90 -1.07 7.48 -15.15
N ARG A 91 -0.66 6.71 -14.13
CA ARG A 91 0.72 6.56 -13.61
C ARG A 91 1.11 5.09 -13.47
N THR A 92 1.01 4.34 -14.57
CA THR A 92 1.28 2.89 -14.56
C THR A 92 2.69 2.52 -15.04
N SER A 93 3.34 3.36 -15.84
CA SER A 93 4.69 3.07 -16.35
C SER A 93 5.77 3.30 -15.28
N LYS A 94 6.88 2.55 -15.36
CA LYS A 94 8.03 2.72 -14.46
C LYS A 94 8.56 4.15 -14.49
N ILE A 95 8.73 4.74 -15.67
CA ILE A 95 9.17 6.13 -15.81
C ILE A 95 8.24 7.08 -15.05
N LYS A 96 6.92 6.98 -15.24
CA LYS A 96 5.98 7.86 -14.52
C LYS A 96 5.99 7.67 -13.01
N ARG A 97 6.36 6.49 -12.51
CA ARG A 97 6.43 6.19 -11.08
C ARG A 97 7.73 6.67 -10.46
N PHE A 98 8.87 6.43 -11.12
CA PHE A 98 10.21 6.73 -10.59
C PHE A 98 10.61 8.19 -10.84
N TYR A 99 10.26 8.76 -11.99
CA TYR A 99 10.55 10.15 -12.36
C TYR A 99 9.36 11.10 -12.11
N TRP A 100 8.47 10.74 -11.17
CA TRP A 100 7.22 11.49 -10.95
C TRP A 100 7.47 12.97 -10.61
N ARG A 101 8.55 13.26 -9.88
CA ARG A 101 8.95 14.61 -9.50
C ARG A 101 9.54 15.37 -10.67
N GLU A 102 10.44 14.75 -11.43
CA GLU A 102 11.09 15.35 -12.60
C GLU A 102 10.08 15.65 -13.71
N LEU A 103 9.13 14.74 -13.93
CA LEU A 103 7.99 14.95 -14.82
C LEU A 103 7.16 16.15 -14.36
N PHE A 104 6.79 16.23 -13.07
CA PHE A 104 6.04 17.36 -12.55
C PHE A 104 6.77 18.69 -12.76
N PHE A 105 8.07 18.76 -12.46
CA PHE A 105 8.86 19.98 -12.62
C PHE A 105 8.91 20.42 -14.08
N ALA A 106 9.24 19.50 -14.99
CA ALA A 106 9.36 19.81 -16.41
C ALA A 106 8.00 20.17 -17.05
N GLU A 107 6.93 19.44 -16.72
CA GLU A 107 5.58 19.71 -17.21
C GLU A 107 5.06 21.07 -16.71
N THR A 108 5.25 21.37 -15.42
CA THR A 108 4.81 22.65 -14.81
C THR A 108 5.53 23.83 -15.42
N GLN A 109 6.86 23.76 -15.51
CA GLN A 109 7.68 24.84 -16.07
C GLN A 109 7.31 25.11 -17.53
N ARG A 110 7.24 24.07 -18.38
CA ARG A 110 6.90 24.24 -19.80
C ARG A 110 5.48 24.72 -20.02
N THR A 111 4.54 24.26 -19.19
CA THR A 111 3.15 24.74 -19.25
C THR A 111 3.08 26.23 -18.93
N ALA A 112 3.76 26.66 -17.86
CA ALA A 112 3.80 28.07 -17.48
C ALA A 112 4.48 28.93 -18.56
N ASP A 113 5.61 28.49 -19.10
CA ASP A 113 6.31 29.23 -20.16
C ASP A 113 5.49 29.29 -21.45
N TRP A 114 4.75 28.22 -21.78
CA TRP A 114 3.81 28.24 -22.89
C TRP A 114 2.65 29.21 -22.66
N GLN A 115 2.08 29.26 -21.45
CA GLN A 115 1.02 30.20 -21.10
C GLN A 115 1.51 31.65 -21.13
N ASP A 116 2.71 31.93 -20.61
CA ASP A 116 3.33 33.26 -20.65
C ASP A 116 3.54 33.73 -22.10
N ALA A 117 3.85 32.81 -23.02
CA ALA A 117 3.98 33.07 -24.45
C ALA A 117 2.63 33.16 -25.19
N ASN A 118 1.52 32.71 -24.57
CA ASN A 118 0.20 32.61 -25.17
C ASN A 118 -0.88 33.12 -24.19
N PRO A 119 -0.92 34.43 -23.85
CA PRO A 119 -1.75 34.95 -22.75
C PRO A 119 -3.26 34.93 -23.02
N ASP A 120 -3.69 34.96 -24.29
CA ASP A 120 -5.10 35.14 -24.68
C ASP A 120 -5.75 33.85 -25.22
N VAL A 121 -5.20 32.68 -24.90
CA VAL A 121 -5.71 31.38 -25.38
C VAL A 121 -6.85 30.84 -24.52
N SER A 122 -7.72 30.05 -25.16
CA SER A 122 -8.87 29.46 -24.50
C SER A 122 -8.48 28.34 -23.52
N PRO A 123 -9.33 28.01 -22.52
CA PRO A 123 -9.10 26.88 -21.63
C PRO A 123 -8.91 25.52 -22.34
N GLU A 124 -9.55 25.32 -23.49
CA GLU A 124 -9.40 24.10 -24.30
C GLU A 124 -8.01 24.00 -24.94
N GLU A 125 -7.49 25.13 -25.42
CA GLU A 125 -6.14 25.21 -25.96
C GLU A 125 -5.08 24.98 -24.87
N ILE A 126 -5.30 25.51 -23.66
CA ILE A 126 -4.44 25.23 -22.49
C ILE A 126 -4.41 23.73 -22.21
N GLN A 127 -5.57 23.07 -22.13
CA GLN A 127 -5.63 21.62 -21.88
C GLN A 127 -4.97 20.81 -23.00
N SER A 128 -5.14 21.24 -24.26
CA SER A 128 -4.48 20.60 -25.40
C SER A 128 -2.96 20.72 -25.31
N ALA A 129 -2.45 21.92 -25.02
CA ALA A 129 -1.03 22.17 -24.85
C ALA A 129 -0.45 21.38 -23.68
N GLN A 130 -1.13 21.34 -22.53
CA GLN A 130 -0.71 20.53 -21.37
C GLN A 130 -0.58 19.05 -21.72
N ARG A 131 -1.56 18.47 -22.46
CA ARG A 131 -1.50 17.07 -22.89
C ARG A 131 -0.31 16.82 -23.83
N GLN A 132 -0.03 17.75 -24.74
CA GLN A 132 1.09 17.64 -25.66
C GLN A 132 2.43 17.76 -24.93
N ILE A 133 2.58 18.73 -24.04
CA ILE A 133 3.77 18.94 -23.20
C ILE A 133 4.04 17.70 -22.35
N ALA A 134 3.02 17.16 -21.66
CA ALA A 134 3.18 15.95 -20.83
C ALA A 134 3.65 14.74 -21.65
N LYS A 135 3.18 14.62 -22.90
CA LYS A 135 3.65 13.57 -23.82
C LYS A 135 5.11 13.77 -24.21
N GLU A 136 5.50 14.99 -24.59
CA GLU A 136 6.88 15.32 -24.99
C GLU A 136 7.86 15.10 -23.83
N VAL A 137 7.54 15.64 -22.65
CA VAL A 137 8.36 15.49 -21.44
C VAL A 137 8.52 14.01 -21.08
N LEU A 138 7.46 13.20 -21.21
CA LEU A 138 7.55 11.76 -20.95
C LEU A 138 8.49 11.04 -21.91
N GLU A 139 8.45 11.36 -23.21
CA GLU A 139 9.35 10.74 -24.19
C GLU A 139 10.80 11.19 -23.99
N GLU A 140 11.04 12.45 -23.63
CA GLU A 140 12.36 12.94 -23.26
C GLU A 140 12.91 12.23 -22.02
N MET A 141 12.10 12.04 -20.98
CA MET A 141 12.53 11.31 -19.78
C MET A 141 12.83 9.84 -20.08
N LYS A 142 12.09 9.20 -20.99
CA LYS A 142 12.42 7.84 -21.45
C LYS A 142 13.77 7.81 -22.16
N ALA A 143 14.03 8.77 -23.06
CA ALA A 143 15.29 8.86 -23.78
C ALA A 143 16.47 9.15 -22.83
N LEU A 144 16.28 10.06 -21.87
CA LEU A 144 17.28 10.37 -20.85
C LEU A 144 17.59 9.13 -19.99
N HIS A 145 16.57 8.42 -19.51
CA HIS A 145 16.78 7.21 -18.73
C HIS A 145 17.54 6.13 -19.52
N ALA A 146 17.26 5.97 -20.81
CA ALA A 146 17.97 5.03 -21.66
C ALA A 146 19.46 5.39 -21.88
N ALA A 147 19.79 6.69 -21.92
CA ALA A 147 21.15 7.16 -22.14
C ALA A 147 21.97 7.29 -20.85
N THR A 148 21.36 7.80 -19.78
CA THR A 148 22.01 8.08 -18.49
C THR A 148 20.96 7.94 -17.37
N PRO A 149 20.73 6.72 -16.87
CA PRO A 149 19.68 6.46 -15.90
C PRO A 149 19.99 7.17 -14.57
N GLN A 150 19.04 7.99 -14.13
CA GLN A 150 19.10 8.70 -12.84
C GLN A 150 18.73 7.78 -11.67
N TYR A 151 17.84 6.81 -11.91
CA TYR A 151 17.36 5.85 -10.93
C TYR A 151 17.60 4.43 -11.41
N ASP A 152 17.95 3.54 -10.47
CA ASP A 152 17.85 2.10 -10.71
C ASP A 152 16.38 1.66 -10.61
N MET A 153 15.77 1.30 -11.74
CA MET A 153 14.38 0.84 -11.81
C MET A 153 14.26 -0.70 -11.85
N ARG A 154 15.35 -1.41 -11.53
CA ARG A 154 15.32 -2.87 -11.41
C ARG A 154 14.47 -3.27 -10.22
N GLU A 155 13.50 -4.13 -10.48
CA GLU A 155 12.68 -4.78 -9.47
C GLU A 155 12.96 -6.28 -9.63
N PRO A 156 13.03 -7.07 -8.53
CA PRO A 156 13.20 -8.51 -8.63
C PRO A 156 12.05 -9.11 -9.44
N SER A 157 12.38 -10.05 -10.31
CA SER A 157 11.36 -10.78 -11.05
C SER A 157 10.58 -11.71 -10.11
N GLN A 158 9.33 -12.00 -10.46
CA GLN A 158 8.50 -12.94 -9.72
C GLN A 158 9.19 -14.30 -9.53
N SER A 159 9.85 -14.81 -10.58
CA SER A 159 10.57 -16.09 -10.51
C SER A 159 11.70 -16.06 -9.48
N GLU A 160 12.50 -15.00 -9.45
CA GLU A 160 13.56 -14.84 -8.45
C GLU A 160 13.00 -14.77 -7.02
N VAL A 161 11.89 -14.06 -6.82
CA VAL A 161 11.24 -13.97 -5.50
C VAL A 161 10.72 -15.34 -5.05
N LEU A 162 9.98 -16.05 -5.91
CA LEU A 162 9.39 -17.35 -5.57
C LEU A 162 10.43 -18.43 -5.32
N GLU A 163 11.50 -18.46 -6.12
CA GLU A 163 12.61 -19.41 -5.94
C GLU A 163 13.38 -19.12 -4.66
N ARG A 164 13.76 -17.86 -4.42
CA ARG A 164 14.48 -17.44 -3.21
C ARG A 164 13.72 -17.79 -1.94
N LEU A 165 12.40 -17.58 -1.94
CA LEU A 165 11.53 -17.80 -0.78
C LEU A 165 10.93 -19.22 -0.73
N ARG A 166 11.29 -20.09 -1.69
CA ARG A 166 10.85 -21.49 -1.78
C ARG A 166 9.33 -21.66 -1.69
N VAL A 167 8.60 -20.77 -2.36
CA VAL A 167 7.13 -20.83 -2.37
C VAL A 167 6.68 -22.07 -3.14
N GLU A 168 5.82 -22.87 -2.52
CA GLU A 168 5.25 -24.04 -3.16
C GLU A 168 4.17 -23.62 -4.17
N ILE A 169 4.31 -24.13 -5.40
CA ILE A 169 3.38 -23.88 -6.50
C ILE A 169 2.68 -25.18 -6.86
N GLU A 170 1.37 -25.22 -6.66
CA GLU A 170 0.52 -26.34 -7.03
C GLU A 170 -0.03 -26.12 -8.45
N ALA A 171 0.26 -27.03 -9.36
CA ALA A 171 -0.20 -26.96 -10.75
C ALA A 171 -1.60 -27.59 -10.88
N LEU A 172 -2.58 -26.78 -11.24
CA LEU A 172 -3.95 -27.23 -11.55
C LEU A 172 -4.18 -27.19 -13.06
N HIS A 173 -4.85 -28.21 -13.60
CA HIS A 173 -5.05 -28.37 -15.05
C HIS A 173 -6.55 -28.38 -15.45
N PRO A 174 -7.29 -27.29 -15.21
CA PRO A 174 -8.69 -27.23 -15.59
C PRO A 174 -8.90 -27.17 -17.11
N ALA A 175 -10.13 -27.45 -17.53
CA ALA A 175 -10.58 -27.10 -18.87
C ALA A 175 -10.90 -25.60 -18.95
N TYR A 176 -10.38 -24.92 -19.97
CA TYR A 176 -10.66 -23.51 -20.25
C TYR A 176 -11.69 -23.38 -21.38
N VAL A 177 -12.52 -22.35 -21.32
CA VAL A 177 -13.42 -22.01 -22.44
C VAL A 177 -12.70 -21.19 -23.51
N SER A 178 -13.10 -21.38 -24.78
CA SER A 178 -12.55 -20.68 -25.94
C SER A 178 -12.99 -19.21 -26.05
N SER A 179 -14.13 -18.84 -25.47
CA SER A 179 -14.67 -17.47 -25.50
C SER A 179 -15.24 -17.09 -24.12
N PRO A 180 -14.38 -16.70 -23.17
CA PRO A 180 -14.80 -16.39 -21.82
C PRO A 180 -15.53 -15.06 -21.71
N ARG A 181 -16.39 -14.94 -20.69
CA ARG A 181 -16.87 -13.63 -20.20
C ARG A 181 -15.82 -13.06 -19.23
N LYS A 182 -15.84 -11.74 -18.97
CA LYS A 182 -14.89 -11.10 -18.05
C LYS A 182 -14.94 -11.79 -16.67
N GLY A 183 -13.79 -12.24 -16.16
CA GLY A 183 -13.65 -12.90 -14.86
C GLY A 183 -13.93 -14.41 -14.84
N ALA A 184 -14.82 -14.92 -15.69
CA ALA A 184 -15.17 -16.35 -15.74
C ALA A 184 -14.55 -17.03 -16.97
N VAL A 185 -13.55 -17.88 -16.74
CA VAL A 185 -12.66 -18.42 -17.79
C VAL A 185 -12.45 -19.94 -17.73
N VAL A 186 -12.91 -20.58 -16.67
CA VAL A 186 -12.64 -21.99 -16.36
C VAL A 186 -13.94 -22.78 -16.33
N MET A 187 -13.91 -24.03 -16.80
CA MET A 187 -15.05 -24.95 -16.78
C MET A 187 -15.02 -25.84 -15.53
N TRP A 188 -16.15 -25.91 -14.82
CA TRP A 188 -16.38 -26.83 -13.71
C TRP A 188 -17.77 -27.47 -13.86
N GLU A 189 -17.84 -28.80 -14.00
CA GLU A 189 -19.11 -29.57 -14.03
C GLU A 189 -20.22 -29.01 -14.96
N ASN A 190 -19.82 -28.33 -16.06
CA ASN A 190 -20.64 -27.65 -17.09
C ASN A 190 -20.95 -26.16 -16.86
N GLU A 191 -20.40 -25.54 -15.81
CA GLU A 191 -20.49 -24.09 -15.58
C GLU A 191 -19.17 -23.37 -15.84
N VAL A 192 -19.25 -22.14 -16.37
CA VAL A 192 -18.09 -21.26 -16.52
C VAL A 192 -17.91 -20.46 -15.24
N VAL A 193 -16.83 -20.72 -14.53
CA VAL A 193 -16.50 -20.12 -13.23
C VAL A 193 -15.20 -19.31 -13.28
N ALA A 194 -15.00 -18.47 -12.27
CA ALA A 194 -13.75 -17.76 -12.07
C ALA A 194 -12.63 -18.72 -11.60
N PRO A 195 -11.34 -18.41 -11.87
CA PRO A 195 -10.21 -19.20 -11.38
C PRO A 195 -10.26 -19.55 -9.89
N GLU A 196 -10.62 -18.57 -9.06
CA GLU A 196 -10.70 -18.65 -7.60
C GLU A 196 -11.84 -19.59 -7.18
N THR A 197 -12.98 -19.50 -7.86
CA THR A 197 -14.12 -20.41 -7.67
C THR A 197 -13.75 -21.85 -8.03
N TYR A 198 -13.05 -22.07 -9.15
CA TYR A 198 -12.55 -23.39 -9.52
C TYR A 198 -11.60 -23.95 -8.44
N ALA A 199 -10.62 -23.15 -7.99
CA ALA A 199 -9.69 -23.57 -6.96
C ALA A 199 -10.42 -23.92 -5.65
N ALA A 200 -11.42 -23.12 -5.25
CA ALA A 200 -12.24 -23.41 -4.09
C ALA A 200 -13.00 -24.74 -4.21
N HIS A 201 -13.60 -25.04 -5.37
CA HIS A 201 -14.24 -26.34 -5.62
C HIS A 201 -13.24 -27.50 -5.56
N HIS A 202 -12.07 -27.33 -6.17
CA HIS A 202 -11.00 -28.32 -6.14
C HIS A 202 -10.59 -28.68 -4.71
N TYR A 203 -10.30 -27.68 -3.87
CA TYR A 203 -9.91 -27.94 -2.48
C TYR A 203 -11.05 -28.51 -1.63
N ARG A 204 -12.30 -28.12 -1.87
CA ARG A 204 -13.47 -28.75 -1.23
C ARG A 204 -13.59 -30.23 -1.58
N ALA A 205 -13.34 -30.61 -2.83
CA ALA A 205 -13.32 -32.01 -3.23
C ALA A 205 -12.20 -32.82 -2.56
N LEU A 206 -11.11 -32.16 -2.15
CA LEU A 206 -10.03 -32.74 -1.33
C LEU A 206 -10.34 -32.75 0.18
N GLY A 207 -11.54 -32.32 0.59
CA GLY A 207 -12.01 -32.33 1.97
C GLY A 207 -11.64 -31.08 2.78
N TRP A 208 -11.17 -30.01 2.15
CA TRP A 208 -10.95 -28.73 2.84
C TRP A 208 -12.25 -27.93 2.95
N SER A 209 -12.40 -27.23 4.07
CA SER A 209 -13.28 -26.06 4.10
C SER A 209 -12.55 -24.88 3.48
N VAL A 210 -13.27 -24.03 2.73
CA VAL A 210 -12.66 -22.94 1.95
C VAL A 210 -13.50 -21.66 2.07
N MET A 211 -12.84 -20.57 2.44
CA MET A 211 -13.39 -19.21 2.54
C MET A 211 -12.56 -18.24 1.69
N PRO A 212 -13.20 -17.37 0.88
CA PRO A 212 -12.51 -16.24 0.27
C PRO A 212 -11.93 -15.33 1.35
N LEU A 213 -10.62 -15.13 1.32
CA LEU A 213 -9.89 -14.29 2.25
C LEU A 213 -9.78 -12.89 1.64
N GLU A 214 -8.88 -12.67 0.67
CA GLU A 214 -8.46 -11.33 0.24
C GLU A 214 -8.06 -10.45 1.45
N SER A 215 -7.96 -9.13 1.30
CA SER A 215 -7.49 -8.26 2.39
C SER A 215 -8.62 -7.82 3.36
N VAL A 216 -9.86 -7.73 2.88
CA VAL A 216 -10.96 -7.06 3.62
C VAL A 216 -11.33 -7.74 4.94
N PRO A 217 -11.48 -9.07 5.04
CA PRO A 217 -11.77 -9.73 6.33
C PRO A 217 -10.68 -9.49 7.37
N LEU A 218 -9.42 -9.33 6.96
CA LEU A 218 -8.32 -9.04 7.88
C LEU A 218 -8.36 -7.58 8.35
N HIS A 219 -8.83 -6.66 7.51
CA HIS A 219 -9.07 -5.27 7.91
C HIS A 219 -10.28 -5.14 8.83
N ALA A 220 -11.32 -5.94 8.62
CA ALA A 220 -12.44 -6.00 9.54
C ALA A 220 -12.00 -6.60 10.89
N LEU A 221 -11.20 -7.68 10.87
CA LEU A 221 -10.59 -8.26 12.08
C LEU A 221 -9.76 -7.22 12.85
N PHE A 222 -8.85 -6.55 12.15
CA PHE A 222 -8.03 -5.47 12.69
C PHE A 222 -8.91 -4.33 13.23
N GLY A 223 -9.88 -3.89 12.45
CA GLY A 223 -10.76 -2.79 12.80
C GLY A 223 -11.61 -3.08 14.04
N VAL A 224 -12.00 -4.33 14.27
CA VAL A 224 -12.69 -4.72 15.51
C VAL A 224 -11.70 -4.82 16.68
N LEU A 225 -10.66 -5.64 16.54
CA LEU A 225 -9.81 -6.01 17.66
C LEU A 225 -8.82 -4.91 18.06
N MET A 226 -8.45 -4.00 17.17
CA MET A 226 -7.48 -2.93 17.46
C MET A 226 -8.15 -1.57 17.75
N TRP A 227 -9.46 -1.44 17.53
CA TRP A 227 -10.17 -0.16 17.73
C TRP A 227 -9.90 0.50 19.09
N PRO A 228 -9.98 -0.21 20.24
CA PRO A 228 -9.71 0.42 21.53
C PRO A 228 -8.30 1.00 21.65
N LEU A 229 -7.32 0.37 20.98
CA LEU A 229 -5.93 0.84 20.96
C LEU A 229 -5.72 2.01 20.00
N ILE A 230 -6.34 1.97 18.82
CA ILE A 230 -6.17 3.02 17.79
C ILE A 230 -6.87 4.30 18.21
N GLU A 231 -8.12 4.21 18.68
CA GLU A 231 -8.93 5.36 19.08
C GLU A 231 -8.75 5.74 20.55
N ASP A 232 -7.70 5.24 21.21
CA ASP A 232 -7.36 5.48 22.62
C ASP A 232 -7.21 6.99 22.90
N PRO A 233 -8.11 7.63 23.66
CA PRO A 233 -8.03 9.07 23.92
C PRO A 233 -6.77 9.48 24.70
N GLY A 234 -6.04 8.52 25.28
CA GLY A 234 -4.74 8.74 25.92
C GLY A 234 -3.56 8.88 24.94
N ASP A 235 -3.72 8.55 23.66
CA ASP A 235 -2.64 8.74 22.68
C ASP A 235 -2.41 10.25 22.43
N PRO A 236 -1.21 10.81 22.73
CA PRO A 236 -0.93 12.22 22.54
C PRO A 236 -0.93 12.67 21.08
N LYS A 237 -0.85 11.74 20.12
CA LYS A 237 -0.93 12.04 18.68
C LYS A 237 -2.35 11.96 18.13
N ASN A 238 -3.35 11.66 18.97
CA ASN A 238 -4.72 11.57 18.50
C ASN A 238 -5.27 12.92 18.08
N ARG A 239 -5.97 12.91 16.94
CA ARG A 239 -6.73 14.04 16.43
C ARG A 239 -8.11 13.58 15.96
N ILE A 240 -9.05 14.51 15.95
CA ILE A 240 -10.38 14.24 15.38
C ILE A 240 -10.25 14.27 13.86
N VAL A 241 -10.62 13.16 13.21
CA VAL A 241 -10.71 13.05 11.75
C VAL A 241 -12.17 12.89 11.37
N SER A 242 -12.62 13.66 10.37
CA SER A 242 -13.96 13.54 9.82
C SER A 242 -13.94 12.94 8.41
N PHE A 243 -14.94 12.11 8.10
CA PHE A 243 -15.12 11.51 6.78
C PHE A 243 -16.60 11.16 6.55
N GLY A 244 -17.02 11.10 5.28
CA GLY A 244 -18.37 10.69 4.93
C GLY A 244 -18.58 9.19 5.06
N SER A 245 -19.78 8.78 5.44
CA SER A 245 -20.21 7.38 5.49
C SER A 245 -19.92 6.66 4.17
N ARG A 246 -19.36 5.45 4.26
CA ARG A 246 -19.06 4.62 3.09
C ARG A 246 -20.23 3.75 2.66
N GLY A 247 -21.22 3.53 3.53
CA GLY A 247 -22.45 2.82 3.19
C GLY A 247 -23.36 3.63 2.26
N GLU A 248 -23.33 4.96 2.37
CA GLU A 248 -24.22 5.87 1.62
C GLU A 248 -23.64 6.35 0.29
N LEU A 249 -22.35 6.11 0.00
CA LEU A 249 -21.79 6.32 -1.34
C LEU A 249 -22.53 5.49 -2.41
N ASP A 250 -23.17 4.39 -2.02
CA ASP A 250 -24.01 3.54 -2.88
C ASP A 250 -25.48 4.02 -2.99
N THR A 251 -25.93 4.95 -2.14
CA THR A 251 -27.33 5.44 -2.13
C THR A 251 -27.39 6.94 -1.92
N ALA A 252 -27.84 7.69 -2.94
CA ALA A 252 -27.84 9.16 -3.04
C ALA A 252 -28.70 9.95 -2.02
N ARG A 253 -28.58 9.69 -0.72
CA ARG A 253 -29.18 10.47 0.38
C ARG A 253 -28.10 10.90 1.36
N GLY A 254 -28.29 12.11 1.91
CA GLY A 254 -27.34 12.93 2.67
C GLY A 254 -26.21 12.20 3.39
N VAL A 255 -24.97 12.63 3.13
CA VAL A 255 -23.75 12.03 3.65
C VAL A 255 -23.68 12.21 5.17
N GLU A 256 -23.96 11.15 5.94
CA GLU A 256 -23.62 11.11 7.36
C GLU A 256 -22.10 11.35 7.50
N VAL A 257 -21.72 12.31 8.32
CA VAL A 257 -20.31 12.61 8.61
C VAL A 257 -19.93 11.91 9.90
N PHE A 258 -19.00 10.97 9.81
CA PHE A 258 -18.39 10.35 10.97
C PHE A 258 -17.22 11.18 11.48
N MET A 259 -17.01 11.12 12.79
CA MET A 259 -15.83 11.63 13.47
C MET A 259 -15.24 10.50 14.31
N ILE A 260 -13.93 10.29 14.19
CA ILE A 260 -13.15 9.31 14.96
C ILE A 260 -11.91 9.98 15.52
N ASN A 261 -11.34 9.39 16.58
CA ASN A 261 -9.98 9.72 17.00
C ASN A 261 -9.01 8.90 16.16
N LEU A 262 -8.06 9.55 15.51
CA LEU A 262 -7.05 8.86 14.73
C LEU A 262 -5.67 9.49 14.97
N PRO A 263 -4.66 8.70 15.35
CA PRO A 263 -3.31 9.22 15.52
C PRO A 263 -2.78 9.78 14.19
N GLU A 264 -2.05 10.90 14.25
CA GLU A 264 -1.45 11.52 13.05
C GLU A 264 -0.53 10.57 12.29
N ASP A 265 0.13 9.66 13.01
CA ASP A 265 1.03 8.65 12.47
C ASP A 265 0.34 7.31 12.15
N PHE A 266 -0.99 7.22 12.29
CA PHE A 266 -1.74 5.98 12.08
C PHE A 266 -1.43 5.31 10.73
N GLY A 267 -1.12 4.03 10.82
CA GLY A 267 -0.94 3.13 9.72
C GLY A 267 0.41 3.24 9.00
N GLY A 268 1.29 4.14 9.42
CA GLY A 268 2.70 4.10 9.07
C GLY A 268 3.54 3.30 10.07
N PRO A 269 4.81 2.98 9.74
CA PRO A 269 5.72 2.25 10.64
C PRO A 269 6.03 2.94 11.97
N SER A 270 5.94 4.27 12.01
CA SER A 270 6.18 5.08 13.21
C SER A 270 5.17 4.81 14.31
N TYR A 271 3.89 4.60 13.98
CA TYR A 271 2.85 4.26 14.95
C TYR A 271 3.22 2.98 15.70
N GLY A 272 3.54 1.92 14.95
CA GLY A 272 3.95 0.62 15.51
C GLY A 272 5.18 0.71 16.42
N ARG A 273 6.18 1.52 16.03
CA ARG A 273 7.38 1.74 16.85
C ARG A 273 7.08 2.54 18.12
N ARG A 274 6.28 3.59 18.02
CA ARG A 274 5.96 4.49 19.14
C ARG A 274 5.10 3.82 20.19
N ARG A 275 4.09 3.05 19.76
CA ARG A 275 3.10 2.38 20.61
C ARG A 275 3.45 0.93 20.91
N VAL A 276 4.71 0.51 20.75
CA VAL A 276 5.11 -0.91 20.80
C VAL A 276 4.72 -1.59 22.13
N ASN A 277 4.81 -0.86 23.24
CA ASN A 277 4.45 -1.39 24.55
C ASN A 277 2.93 -1.50 24.70
N GLU A 278 2.19 -0.46 24.33
CA GLU A 278 0.74 -0.40 24.37
C GLU A 278 0.10 -1.44 23.43
N ILE A 279 0.71 -1.66 22.25
CA ILE A 279 0.34 -2.74 21.33
C ILE A 279 0.54 -4.11 22.02
N GLY A 280 1.68 -4.29 22.69
CA GLY A 280 1.99 -5.47 23.52
C GLY A 280 0.92 -5.77 24.57
N GLU A 281 0.64 -4.77 25.39
CA GLU A 281 -0.35 -4.85 26.48
C GLU A 281 -1.76 -5.12 25.93
N HIS A 282 -2.14 -4.45 24.84
CA HIS A 282 -3.45 -4.63 24.21
C HIS A 282 -3.62 -6.03 23.62
N LEU A 283 -2.62 -6.54 22.91
CA LEU A 283 -2.71 -7.87 22.30
C LEU A 283 -2.64 -9.00 23.33
N ALA A 284 -2.02 -8.75 24.50
CA ALA A 284 -2.08 -9.69 25.62
C ALA A 284 -3.51 -9.90 26.16
N LEU A 285 -4.44 -8.95 25.93
CA LEU A 285 -5.86 -9.11 26.29
C LEU A 285 -6.55 -10.23 25.50
N LEU A 286 -6.08 -10.53 24.28
CA LEU A 286 -6.65 -11.59 23.43
C LEU A 286 -6.27 -13.00 23.91
N SER A 287 -5.30 -13.10 24.81
CA SER A 287 -4.79 -14.36 25.34
C SER A 287 -4.30 -14.18 26.78
N PRO A 288 -5.21 -13.94 27.74
CA PRO A 288 -4.83 -13.71 29.13
C PRO A 288 -4.33 -15.02 29.76
N GLY A 289 -3.02 -15.10 30.00
CA GLY A 289 -2.36 -16.25 30.63
C GLY A 289 -1.45 -17.03 29.68
N ASP A 290 -0.94 -18.17 30.16
CA ASP A 290 0.07 -18.96 29.43
C ASP A 290 -0.53 -19.85 28.31
N VAL A 291 -1.85 -20.02 28.30
CA VAL A 291 -2.56 -20.86 27.32
C VAL A 291 -3.57 -19.99 26.57
N PRO A 292 -3.41 -19.81 25.25
CA PRO A 292 -4.34 -18.99 24.47
C PRO A 292 -5.74 -19.59 24.42
N ASP A 293 -6.73 -18.81 24.86
CA ASP A 293 -8.16 -19.17 24.80
C ASP A 293 -8.85 -18.42 23.67
N ARG A 294 -9.25 -19.17 22.65
CA ARG A 294 -10.01 -18.64 21.50
C ARG A 294 -11.30 -17.95 21.94
N ASN A 295 -11.95 -18.40 23.01
CA ASN A 295 -13.21 -17.82 23.45
C ASN A 295 -13.03 -16.37 23.92
N VAL A 296 -11.91 -16.05 24.58
CA VAL A 296 -11.62 -14.67 24.98
C VAL A 296 -11.54 -13.75 23.76
N ALA A 297 -10.82 -14.17 22.72
CA ALA A 297 -10.74 -13.39 21.48
C ALA A 297 -12.10 -13.24 20.79
N LEU A 298 -12.95 -14.28 20.82
CA LEU A 298 -14.31 -14.22 20.27
C LEU A 298 -15.23 -13.30 21.07
N ASP A 299 -15.13 -13.32 22.40
CA ASP A 299 -15.92 -12.47 23.30
C ASP A 299 -15.56 -11.00 23.09
N LEU A 300 -14.26 -10.68 23.11
CA LEU A 300 -13.78 -9.33 22.80
C LEU A 300 -14.17 -8.87 21.40
N PHE A 301 -14.09 -9.76 20.40
CA PHE A 301 -14.54 -9.43 19.05
C PHE A 301 -16.03 -9.09 19.03
N ASN A 302 -16.87 -9.88 19.71
CA ASN A 302 -18.31 -9.66 19.73
C ASN A 302 -18.66 -8.35 20.47
N ASP A 303 -18.02 -8.10 21.62
CA ASP A 303 -18.25 -6.90 22.43
C ASP A 303 -17.79 -5.62 21.70
N TRP A 304 -16.68 -5.69 20.96
CA TRP A 304 -16.13 -4.55 20.22
C TRP A 304 -16.69 -4.40 18.81
N ARG A 305 -17.47 -5.37 18.32
CA ARG A 305 -18.02 -5.36 16.95
C ARG A 305 -18.81 -4.09 16.67
N ASP A 306 -19.76 -3.72 17.53
CA ASP A 306 -20.60 -2.55 17.25
C ASP A 306 -19.86 -1.22 17.52
N PRO A 307 -19.15 -1.03 18.65
CA PRO A 307 -18.43 0.21 18.93
C PRO A 307 -17.38 0.60 17.88
N SER A 308 -16.75 -0.39 17.23
CA SER A 308 -15.71 -0.15 16.24
C SER A 308 -16.22 0.14 14.81
N GLU A 309 -17.54 0.26 14.60
CA GLU A 309 -18.14 0.45 13.28
C GLU A 309 -17.57 1.65 12.51
N ARG A 310 -17.43 2.79 13.18
CA ARG A 310 -16.90 4.01 12.53
C ARG A 310 -15.47 3.83 12.08
N PHE A 311 -14.63 3.19 12.89
CA PHE A 311 -13.27 2.88 12.49
C PHE A 311 -13.25 1.92 11.29
N ARG A 312 -14.09 0.89 11.28
CA ARG A 312 -14.21 0.00 10.12
C ARG A 312 -14.70 0.72 8.86
N GLN A 313 -15.58 1.72 8.99
CA GLN A 313 -16.01 2.58 7.87
C GLN A 313 -14.83 3.36 7.31
N TYR A 314 -13.97 3.92 8.18
CA TYR A 314 -12.73 4.59 7.77
C TYR A 314 -11.80 3.63 6.99
N LEU A 315 -11.68 2.38 7.45
CA LEU A 315 -10.86 1.33 6.82
C LEU A 315 -11.49 0.65 5.60
N TRP A 316 -12.70 1.06 5.18
CA TRP A 316 -13.47 0.42 4.11
C TRP A 316 -13.81 -1.07 4.35
N ALA A 317 -13.85 -1.50 5.62
CA ALA A 317 -14.04 -2.89 6.04
C ALA A 317 -15.26 -3.07 6.97
N HIS A 318 -16.37 -2.40 6.65
CA HIS A 318 -17.54 -2.26 7.53
C HIS A 318 -18.72 -3.18 7.17
N ARG A 319 -18.71 -3.82 5.99
CA ARG A 319 -19.86 -4.61 5.53
C ARG A 319 -20.05 -5.83 6.43
N ALA A 320 -21.29 -6.16 6.77
CA ALA A 320 -21.61 -7.26 7.67
C ALA A 320 -20.95 -8.59 7.25
N ALA A 321 -20.97 -8.91 5.95
CA ALA A 321 -20.33 -10.11 5.41
C ALA A 321 -18.80 -10.15 5.63
N ASP A 322 -18.13 -8.99 5.60
CA ASP A 322 -16.69 -8.90 5.85
C ASP A 322 -16.37 -9.08 7.34
N VAL A 323 -17.22 -8.51 8.21
CA VAL A 323 -17.12 -8.66 9.67
C VAL A 323 -17.42 -10.10 10.11
N ASP A 324 -18.37 -10.77 9.46
CA ASP A 324 -18.65 -12.19 9.73
C ASP A 324 -17.49 -13.09 9.28
N ARG A 325 -16.87 -12.78 8.13
CA ARG A 325 -15.63 -13.45 7.71
C ARG A 325 -14.48 -13.18 8.68
N ALA A 326 -14.36 -11.97 9.21
CA ALA A 326 -13.37 -11.64 10.23
C ALA A 326 -13.55 -12.47 11.51
N ARG A 327 -14.79 -12.59 12.00
CA ARG A 327 -15.12 -13.48 13.13
C ARG A 327 -14.71 -14.92 12.82
N ARG A 328 -15.00 -15.39 11.60
CA ARG A 328 -14.64 -16.74 11.15
C ARG A 328 -13.13 -17.00 11.17
N LEU A 329 -12.29 -15.97 10.97
CA LEU A 329 -10.85 -16.11 11.13
C LEU A 329 -10.47 -16.54 12.55
N ILE A 330 -11.08 -15.94 13.58
CA ILE A 330 -10.82 -16.28 14.98
C ILE A 330 -11.29 -17.70 15.30
N GLU A 331 -12.39 -18.14 14.68
CA GLU A 331 -12.92 -19.50 14.86
C GLU A 331 -12.02 -20.59 14.25
N VAL A 332 -11.26 -20.25 13.21
CA VAL A 332 -10.49 -21.21 12.40
C VAL A 332 -9.00 -21.17 12.70
N LEU A 333 -8.43 -19.99 12.92
CA LEU A 333 -7.00 -19.81 13.13
C LEU A 333 -6.65 -19.96 14.62
N PRO A 334 -5.43 -20.42 14.94
CA PRO A 334 -4.90 -20.33 16.29
C PRO A 334 -4.87 -18.88 16.77
N THR A 335 -5.13 -18.63 18.06
CA THR A 335 -5.16 -17.28 18.65
C THR A 335 -3.82 -16.56 18.46
N GLU A 336 -2.70 -17.29 18.54
CA GLU A 336 -1.35 -16.79 18.31
C GLU A 336 -1.17 -16.31 16.86
N THR A 337 -1.82 -16.98 15.91
CA THR A 337 -1.84 -16.55 14.50
C THR A 337 -2.63 -15.25 14.34
N ILE A 338 -3.76 -15.11 15.03
CA ILE A 338 -4.53 -13.85 15.06
C ILE A 338 -3.66 -12.72 15.63
N ILE A 339 -2.99 -12.95 16.76
CA ILE A 339 -2.09 -11.97 17.38
C ILE A 339 -0.95 -11.58 16.43
N ALA A 340 -0.32 -12.56 15.76
CA ALA A 340 0.76 -12.30 14.80
C ALA A 340 0.28 -11.46 13.60
N ILE A 341 -0.92 -11.74 13.09
CA ILE A 341 -1.55 -10.96 12.02
C ILE A 341 -1.81 -9.52 12.47
N LEU A 342 -2.35 -9.33 13.68
CA LEU A 342 -2.62 -7.99 14.22
C LEU A 342 -1.33 -7.21 14.48
N TRP A 343 -0.29 -7.86 15.02
CA TRP A 343 1.04 -7.29 15.22
C TRP A 343 1.66 -6.85 13.90
N TYR A 344 1.55 -7.70 12.88
CA TYR A 344 2.01 -7.40 11.53
C TYR A 344 1.25 -6.20 10.94
N LEU A 345 -0.09 -6.19 10.99
CA LEU A 345 -0.86 -5.09 10.43
C LEU A 345 -0.62 -3.77 11.17
N VAL A 346 -0.62 -3.75 12.51
CA VAL A 346 -0.45 -2.49 13.27
C VAL A 346 0.93 -1.87 13.08
N GLY A 347 1.93 -2.69 12.77
CA GLY A 347 3.30 -2.25 12.57
C GLY A 347 3.55 -1.44 11.30
N ASP A 348 2.69 -1.53 10.27
CA ASP A 348 2.74 -0.74 9.03
C ASP A 348 1.44 -0.99 8.23
N TYR A 349 0.31 -0.50 8.76
CA TYR A 349 -1.01 -0.88 8.26
C TYR A 349 -1.19 -0.56 6.77
N TRP A 350 -0.80 0.63 6.32
CA TRP A 350 -0.96 1.04 4.93
C TRP A 350 0.01 0.32 3.99
N GLY A 351 1.23 0.04 4.43
CA GLY A 351 2.19 -0.76 3.67
C GLY A 351 1.79 -2.24 3.55
N ARG A 352 0.95 -2.72 4.48
CA ARG A 352 0.50 -4.13 4.61
C ARG A 352 -0.99 -4.32 4.34
N TYR A 353 -1.65 -3.27 3.83
CA TYR A 353 -3.09 -3.22 3.59
C TYR A 353 -3.51 -4.17 2.45
N VAL A 354 -2.71 -4.32 1.41
CA VAL A 354 -3.07 -5.15 0.23
C VAL A 354 -2.05 -6.24 -0.03
N GLY A 355 -2.43 -7.22 -0.87
CA GLY A 355 -1.56 -8.32 -1.28
C GLY A 355 -1.81 -9.64 -0.56
N TRP A 356 -2.80 -9.68 0.34
CA TRP A 356 -3.22 -10.89 1.03
C TRP A 356 -3.78 -11.96 0.07
N PRO A 357 -3.57 -13.27 0.37
CA PRO A 357 -3.99 -14.36 -0.51
C PRO A 357 -5.51 -14.43 -0.74
N ASP A 358 -5.91 -14.98 -1.88
CA ASP A 358 -7.32 -15.09 -2.27
C ASP A 358 -8.15 -15.99 -1.36
N LEU A 359 -7.59 -17.11 -0.86
CA LEU A 359 -8.32 -18.15 -0.14
C LEU A 359 -7.68 -18.49 1.21
N LEU A 360 -8.54 -18.77 2.21
CA LEU A 360 -8.20 -19.49 3.43
C LEU A 360 -8.83 -20.89 3.38
N LEU A 361 -8.00 -21.90 3.59
CA LEU A 361 -8.39 -23.30 3.67
C LEU A 361 -8.19 -23.78 5.11
N TRP A 362 -9.09 -24.63 5.60
CA TRP A 362 -8.89 -25.31 6.88
C TRP A 362 -9.54 -26.69 6.93
N ARG A 363 -8.97 -27.57 7.75
CA ARG A 363 -9.50 -28.89 8.08
C ARG A 363 -8.89 -29.32 9.41
N ASP A 364 -9.75 -29.64 10.37
CA ASP A 364 -9.34 -29.91 11.75
C ASP A 364 -8.50 -28.72 12.28
N GLU A 365 -7.31 -28.98 12.81
CA GLU A 365 -6.37 -27.95 13.30
C GLU A 365 -5.45 -27.38 12.22
N ALA A 366 -5.51 -27.88 10.98
CA ALA A 366 -4.65 -27.43 9.89
C ALA A 366 -5.32 -26.29 9.11
N PHE A 367 -4.53 -25.28 8.74
CA PHE A 367 -4.96 -24.21 7.83
C PHE A 367 -3.89 -23.89 6.78
N MET A 368 -4.31 -23.25 5.69
CA MET A 368 -3.44 -22.83 4.60
C MET A 368 -4.02 -21.63 3.87
N MET A 369 -3.17 -20.66 3.52
CA MET A 369 -3.52 -19.56 2.64
C MET A 369 -3.11 -19.89 1.20
N VAL A 370 -3.96 -19.58 0.24
CA VAL A 370 -3.70 -19.88 -1.18
C VAL A 370 -3.97 -18.65 -2.04
N GLU A 371 -2.97 -18.28 -2.82
CA GLU A 371 -3.10 -17.31 -3.91
C GLU A 371 -3.38 -18.06 -5.22
N VAL A 372 -4.42 -17.68 -5.94
CA VAL A 372 -4.86 -18.34 -7.16
C VAL A 372 -4.40 -17.53 -8.37
N LYS A 373 -3.63 -18.18 -9.26
CA LYS A 373 -3.15 -17.54 -10.49
C LYS A 373 -3.63 -18.27 -11.72
N SER A 374 -4.33 -17.56 -12.60
CA SER A 374 -4.62 -18.06 -13.94
C SER A 374 -3.34 -18.18 -14.78
N SER A 375 -3.38 -18.92 -15.90
CA SER A 375 -2.19 -19.24 -16.71
C SER A 375 -1.33 -18.04 -17.10
N SER A 376 -1.93 -16.90 -17.44
CA SER A 376 -1.24 -15.68 -17.84
C SER A 376 -1.01 -14.69 -16.71
N ASP A 377 -1.61 -14.93 -15.54
CA ASP A 377 -1.56 -13.98 -14.43
C ASP A 377 -0.25 -14.06 -13.65
N LYS A 378 0.20 -12.90 -13.15
CA LYS A 378 1.42 -12.72 -12.38
C LYS A 378 1.08 -12.14 -11.00
N LEU A 379 1.96 -12.36 -10.04
CA LEU A 379 1.85 -11.68 -8.75
C LEU A 379 2.03 -10.17 -8.95
N SER A 380 1.17 -9.39 -8.28
CA SER A 380 1.36 -7.95 -8.19
C SER A 380 2.55 -7.62 -7.28
N ALA A 381 3.00 -6.35 -7.31
CA ALA A 381 4.05 -5.89 -6.40
C ALA A 381 3.67 -6.07 -4.93
N ASP A 382 2.40 -5.82 -4.58
CA ASP A 382 1.91 -5.96 -3.21
C ASP A 382 1.81 -7.43 -2.78
N GLN A 383 1.42 -8.33 -3.69
CA GLN A 383 1.44 -9.77 -3.42
C GLN A 383 2.87 -10.28 -3.23
N MET A 384 3.83 -9.82 -4.04
CA MET A 384 5.24 -10.18 -3.85
C MET A 384 5.80 -9.67 -2.52
N ARG A 385 5.40 -8.46 -2.10
CA ARG A 385 5.74 -7.90 -0.78
C ARG A 385 5.16 -8.76 0.34
N TRP A 386 3.87 -9.08 0.28
CA TRP A 386 3.22 -9.93 1.28
C TRP A 386 3.89 -11.31 1.38
N VAL A 387 4.26 -11.93 0.25
CA VAL A 387 4.98 -13.21 0.25
C VAL A 387 6.35 -13.10 0.94
N ALA A 388 7.09 -12.01 0.71
CA ALA A 388 8.35 -11.75 1.40
C ALA A 388 8.14 -11.54 2.91
N ASP A 389 7.19 -10.70 3.28
CA ASP A 389 6.83 -10.42 4.67
C ASP A 389 6.32 -11.68 5.40
N ASN A 390 5.54 -12.52 4.72
CA ASN A 390 5.10 -13.80 5.26
C ASN A 390 6.28 -14.73 5.50
N HIS A 391 7.21 -14.80 4.55
CA HIS A 391 8.43 -15.58 4.72
C HIS A 391 9.32 -15.02 5.84
N GLU A 392 9.40 -13.72 6.07
CA GLU A 392 10.31 -13.12 7.05
C GLU A 392 9.71 -13.05 8.46
N SER A 393 8.42 -12.71 8.55
CA SER A 393 7.76 -12.32 9.80
C SER A 393 6.59 -13.22 10.19
N LEU A 394 5.55 -13.36 9.33
CA LEU A 394 4.30 -14.03 9.75
C LEU A 394 4.39 -15.56 9.79
N LYS A 395 5.16 -16.17 8.89
CA LYS A 395 5.37 -17.62 8.74
C LYS A 395 4.08 -18.44 8.58
N LEU A 396 3.05 -17.87 7.95
CA LEU A 396 1.79 -18.57 7.71
C LEU A 396 1.95 -19.60 6.58
N PRO A 397 1.33 -20.79 6.68
CA PRO A 397 1.32 -21.76 5.60
C PRO A 397 0.70 -21.15 4.34
N PHE A 398 1.49 -21.08 3.27
CA PHE A 398 1.12 -20.38 2.03
C PHE A 398 1.53 -21.16 0.79
N ARG A 399 0.67 -21.15 -0.22
CA ARG A 399 0.94 -21.73 -1.56
C ARG A 399 0.33 -20.90 -2.67
N ILE A 400 0.82 -21.14 -3.89
CA ILE A 400 0.21 -20.61 -5.12
C ILE A 400 -0.46 -21.76 -5.88
N ALA A 401 -1.76 -21.65 -6.12
CA ALA A 401 -2.49 -22.51 -7.04
C ALA A 401 -2.42 -21.92 -8.46
N LYS A 402 -1.58 -22.51 -9.33
CA LYS A 402 -1.39 -22.04 -10.70
C LYS A 402 -2.23 -22.88 -11.67
N LEU A 403 -3.22 -22.25 -12.30
CA LEU A 403 -4.07 -22.89 -13.30
C LEU A 403 -3.39 -22.82 -14.67
N HIS A 404 -3.12 -23.97 -15.28
CA HIS A 404 -2.49 -24.07 -16.59
C HIS A 404 -3.52 -24.41 -17.67
N ARG A 405 -3.49 -23.66 -18.78
CA ARG A 405 -4.19 -24.08 -19.99
C ARG A 405 -3.54 -25.35 -20.53
N LYS A 406 -4.33 -26.39 -20.82
CA LYS A 406 -3.84 -27.55 -21.59
C LYS A 406 -3.31 -27.01 -22.93
N ARG A 407 -2.05 -27.31 -23.25
CA ARG A 407 -1.53 -27.12 -24.61
C ARG A 407 -2.42 -27.96 -25.54
N SER A 408 -2.99 -27.33 -26.56
CA SER A 408 -3.57 -28.07 -27.68
C SER A 408 -2.44 -28.90 -28.29
N VAL A 409 -2.50 -30.22 -28.09
CA VAL A 409 -1.68 -31.15 -28.86
C VAL A 409 -2.24 -31.05 -30.28
N HIS A 410 -1.55 -30.32 -31.16
CA HIS A 410 -1.82 -30.48 -32.59
C HIS A 410 -1.44 -31.92 -32.95
N PRO A 411 -2.35 -32.71 -33.53
CA PRO A 411 -1.96 -33.97 -34.11
C PRO A 411 -0.92 -33.64 -35.18
N ALA A 412 0.27 -34.22 -35.08
CA ALA A 412 1.25 -34.19 -36.14
C ALA A 412 0.58 -34.75 -37.39
N GLY A 413 0.45 -33.89 -38.41
CA GLY A 413 -0.04 -34.26 -39.73
C GLY A 413 0.96 -35.12 -40.49
#